data_AF-A0A8J2R769-F1
#
_entry.id   AF-A0A8J2R769-F1
#
_cell.length_a   1.000
_cell.length_b   1.000
_cell.length_c   1.000
_cell.angle_alpha   90.00
_cell.angle_beta   90.00
_cell.angle_gamma   90.00
#
_symmetry.space_group_name_H-M   'P 1'
#
loop_
_entity.id
_entity.type
_entity.pdbx_description
1 polymer ?
#
loop_
_entity_poly.entity_id
_entity_poly.type
_entity_poly.pdbx_seq_one_letter_code
_entity_poly.pdbx_strand_id
1 'polypeptide(L)'
;MLNNGIERNKTNLRKNFIKRLGLSLIEEHLRKRKDNPHIPREIRRHVCEMLNEEAPAPPQKQPRRSQRCSFCPRNKDRKTLNGCFKCNVAICKEHANLMCQNCTDLHDE
;
A
#
# COMPACT_ATOMS: atom_id res chain seq x y z
N MET A 1 -8.14 30.41 11.63
CA MET A 1 -7.25 31.48 11.12
C MET A 1 -6.67 31.04 9.78
N LEU A 2 -7.40 31.26 8.68
CA LEU A 2 -6.89 30.95 7.33
C LEU A 2 -6.08 32.17 6.86
N ASN A 3 -4.76 32.03 6.86
CA ASN A 3 -3.86 33.12 6.50
C ASN A 3 -4.07 33.55 5.04
N ASN A 4 -4.38 34.84 4.93
CA ASN A 4 -4.52 35.61 3.71
C ASN A 4 -3.21 35.65 2.92
N GLY A 5 -3.25 35.10 1.71
CA GLY A 5 -2.22 35.25 0.70
C GLY A 5 -2.84 35.21 -0.70
N ILE A 6 -3.99 35.88 -0.89
CA ILE A 6 -4.56 36.06 -2.23
C ILE A 6 -3.94 37.32 -2.83
N GLU A 7 -2.76 37.16 -3.43
CA GLU A 7 -2.27 38.15 -4.38
C GLU A 7 -3.29 38.28 -5.51
N ARG A 8 -3.88 39.47 -5.61
CA ARG A 8 -4.96 39.82 -6.53
C ARG A 8 -4.45 39.92 -7.97
N ASN A 9 -4.17 38.78 -8.60
CA ASN A 9 -3.97 38.71 -10.05
C ASN A 9 -5.30 38.28 -10.71
N LYS A 10 -6.15 39.26 -11.06
CA LYS A 10 -7.48 39.05 -11.70
C LYS A 10 -7.42 38.17 -12.96
N THR A 11 -6.25 38.06 -13.59
CA THR A 11 -5.97 37.28 -14.81
C THR A 11 -5.97 35.76 -14.62
N ASN A 12 -6.09 35.23 -13.40
CA ASN A 12 -6.05 33.77 -13.15
C ASN A 12 -7.31 33.17 -12.51
N LEU A 13 -8.43 33.90 -12.43
CA LEU A 13 -9.64 33.41 -11.75
C LEU A 13 -10.21 32.14 -12.40
N ARG A 14 -10.35 32.13 -13.74
CA ARG A 14 -10.85 30.96 -14.50
C ARG A 14 -9.90 29.76 -14.35
N LYS A 15 -8.58 29.99 -14.44
CA LYS A 15 -7.57 28.93 -14.26
C LYS A 15 -7.67 28.32 -12.86
N ASN A 16 -7.76 29.16 -11.83
CA ASN A 16 -7.87 28.71 -10.45
C ASN A 16 -9.19 27.98 -10.20
N PHE A 17 -10.30 28.47 -10.77
CA PHE A 17 -11.60 27.80 -10.71
C PHE A 17 -11.55 26.41 -11.32
N ILE A 18 -11.04 26.28 -12.55
CA ILE A 18 -10.93 24.98 -13.24
C ILE A 18 -10.01 24.04 -12.47
N LYS A 19 -8.88 24.54 -11.93
CA LYS A 19 -7.97 23.73 -11.12
C LYS A 19 -8.66 23.20 -9.85
N ARG A 20 -9.41 24.05 -9.13
CA ARG A 20 -10.17 23.64 -7.95
C ARG A 20 -11.27 22.65 -8.29
N LEU A 21 -12.05 22.93 -9.33
CA LEU A 21 -13.12 22.06 -9.81
C LEU A 21 -12.57 20.67 -10.16
N GLY A 22 -11.48 20.61 -10.93
CA GLY A 22 -10.84 19.34 -11.30
C GLY A 22 -10.40 18.54 -10.08
N LEU A 23 -9.81 19.19 -9.07
CA LEU A 23 -9.42 18.53 -7.82
C LEU A 23 -10.63 18.03 -7.02
N SER A 24 -11.70 18.83 -6.92
CA SER A 24 -12.93 18.42 -6.22
C SER A 24 -13.62 17.22 -6.89
N LEU A 25 -13.60 17.16 -8.23
CA LEU A 25 -14.21 16.05 -8.96
C LEU A 25 -13.46 14.71 -8.77
N ILE A 26 -12.15 14.75 -8.55
CA ILE A 26 -11.33 13.55 -8.39
C ILE A 26 -11.05 13.18 -6.93
N GLU A 27 -11.48 14.01 -5.96
CA GLU A 27 -11.14 13.87 -4.54
C GLU A 27 -11.53 12.49 -3.99
N GLU A 28 -12.75 12.02 -4.26
CA GLU A 28 -13.22 10.71 -3.80
C GLU A 28 -12.35 9.57 -4.34
N HIS A 29 -11.99 9.64 -5.63
CA HIS A 29 -11.11 8.64 -6.25
C HIS A 29 -9.72 8.67 -5.62
N LEU A 30 -9.15 9.85 -5.37
CA LEU A 30 -7.86 10.01 -4.71
C LEU A 30 -7.87 9.41 -3.30
N ARG A 31 -8.93 9.61 -2.52
CA ARG A 31 -9.08 9.01 -1.17
C ARG A 31 -9.08 7.48 -1.23
N LYS A 32 -9.90 6.87 -2.09
CA LYS A 32 -9.89 5.40 -2.31
C LYS A 32 -8.52 4.88 -2.75
N ARG A 33 -7.82 5.66 -3.59
CA ARG A 33 -6.50 5.33 -4.10
C ARG A 33 -5.42 5.40 -3.02
N LYS A 34 -5.53 6.35 -2.09
CA LYS A 34 -4.63 6.50 -0.93
C LYS A 34 -4.65 5.26 -0.04
N ASP A 35 -5.84 4.73 0.22
CA ASP A 35 -6.05 3.62 1.15
C ASP A 35 -5.75 2.25 0.51
N ASN A 36 -5.55 2.19 -0.81
CA ASN A 36 -5.21 0.94 -1.50
C ASN A 36 -3.76 0.51 -1.23
N PRO A 37 -3.52 -0.63 -0.57
CA PRO A 37 -2.17 -1.10 -0.23
C PRO A 37 -1.33 -1.51 -1.45
N HIS A 38 -1.95 -1.83 -2.58
CA HIS A 38 -1.28 -2.33 -3.79
C HIS A 38 -0.74 -1.22 -4.69
N ILE A 39 -1.06 0.04 -4.41
CA ILE A 39 -0.58 1.15 -5.22
C ILE A 39 0.87 1.49 -4.88
N PRO A 40 1.73 1.68 -5.90
CA PRO A 40 3.13 2.06 -5.70
C PRO A 40 3.26 3.27 -4.77
N ARG A 41 4.28 3.23 -3.92
CA ARG A 41 4.54 4.25 -2.90
C ARG A 41 4.63 5.67 -3.49
N GLU A 42 5.28 5.81 -4.64
CA GLU A 42 5.42 7.10 -5.31
C GLU A 42 4.08 7.69 -5.74
N ILE A 43 3.19 6.86 -6.30
CA ILE A 43 1.84 7.27 -6.65
C ILE A 43 1.06 7.67 -5.40
N ARG A 44 1.18 6.89 -4.32
CA ARG A 44 0.52 7.21 -3.04
C ARG A 44 1.03 8.52 -2.44
N ARG A 45 2.34 8.80 -2.56
CA ARG A 45 2.94 10.07 -2.16
C ARG A 45 2.32 11.24 -2.93
N HIS A 46 2.25 11.16 -4.25
CA HIS A 46 1.63 12.21 -5.06
C HIS A 46 0.13 12.40 -4.75
N VAL A 47 -0.60 11.31 -4.49
CA VAL A 47 -2.01 11.39 -4.06
C VAL A 47 -2.13 12.15 -2.74
N CYS A 48 -1.27 11.88 -1.75
CA CYS A 48 -1.24 12.61 -0.48
C CYS A 48 -0.90 14.10 -0.68
N GLU A 49 0.09 14.41 -1.52
CA GLU A 49 0.44 15.79 -1.89
C GLU A 49 -0.73 16.54 -2.54
N MET A 50 -1.48 15.88 -3.44
CA MET A 50 -2.67 16.47 -4.06
C MET A 50 -3.82 16.72 -3.08
N LEU A 51 -3.92 15.91 -2.02
CA LEU A 51 -4.92 16.07 -0.95
C LEU A 51 -4.46 17.01 0.18
N ASN A 52 -3.23 17.54 0.13
CA ASN A 52 -2.58 18.25 1.24
C ASN A 52 -2.58 17.43 2.57
N GLU A 53 -2.51 16.11 2.47
CA GLU A 53 -2.43 15.21 3.63
C GLU A 53 -0.98 14.73 3.81
N GLU A 54 -0.53 14.56 5.05
CA GLU A 54 0.77 13.94 5.30
C GLU A 54 0.73 12.48 4.82
N ALA A 55 1.70 12.12 3.97
CA ALA A 55 1.84 10.74 3.53
C ALA A 55 2.08 9.85 4.76
N PRO A 56 1.31 8.76 4.96
CA PRO A 56 1.50 7.89 6.11
C PRO A 56 2.95 7.40 6.11
N ALA A 57 3.63 7.61 7.24
CA ALA A 57 4.98 7.12 7.46
C ALA A 57 5.01 5.62 7.13
N PRO A 58 6.06 5.13 6.45
CA PRO A 58 6.13 3.71 6.13
C PRO A 58 5.96 2.93 7.43
N PRO A 59 5.08 1.92 7.48
CA PRO A 59 5.06 1.03 8.63
C PRO A 59 6.48 0.50 8.76
N GLN A 60 7.09 0.70 9.94
CA GLN A 60 8.39 0.13 10.23
C GLN A 60 8.28 -1.35 9.91
N LYS A 61 8.93 -1.78 8.82
CA LYS A 61 9.02 -3.20 8.49
C LYS A 61 9.85 -3.78 9.63
N GLN A 62 9.18 -4.29 10.67
CA GLN A 62 9.87 -5.09 11.66
C GLN A 62 10.60 -6.17 10.86
N PRO A 63 11.93 -6.31 11.04
CA PRO A 63 12.67 -7.32 10.33
C PRO A 63 12.02 -8.67 10.64
N ARG A 64 11.39 -9.29 9.63
CA ARG A 64 10.82 -10.62 9.79
C ARG A 64 11.98 -11.52 10.17
N ARG A 65 11.92 -12.14 11.34
CA ARG A 65 12.93 -13.11 11.75
C ARG A 65 12.81 -14.32 10.83
N SER A 66 13.93 -14.81 10.34
CA SER A 66 13.92 -16.00 9.50
C SER A 66 13.46 -17.21 10.32
N GLN A 67 12.39 -17.86 9.85
CA GLN A 67 11.76 -19.01 10.49
C GLN A 67 12.05 -20.26 9.65
N ARG A 68 12.02 -21.45 10.27
CA ARG A 68 12.10 -22.72 9.53
C ARG A 68 10.80 -22.94 8.77
N CYS A 69 10.88 -23.41 7.53
CA CYS A 69 9.69 -23.79 6.78
C CYS A 69 8.94 -24.94 7.48
N SER A 70 7.62 -24.78 7.65
CA SER A 70 6.77 -25.76 8.33
C SER A 70 6.53 -27.05 7.56
N PHE A 71 6.76 -27.05 6.25
CA PHE A 71 6.56 -28.21 5.37
C PHE A 71 7.86 -28.98 5.09
N CYS A 72 9.01 -28.39 5.41
CA CYS A 72 10.29 -29.08 5.24
C CYS A 72 10.50 -30.08 6.39
N PRO A 73 11.03 -31.28 6.10
CA PRO A 73 11.49 -32.17 7.15
C PRO A 73 12.61 -31.51 7.98
N ARG A 74 12.70 -31.89 9.25
CA ARG A 74 13.57 -31.23 10.24
C ARG A 74 15.07 -31.33 9.90
N ASN A 75 15.49 -32.32 9.13
CA ASN A 75 16.87 -32.46 8.67
C ASN A 75 17.29 -31.39 7.64
N LYS A 76 16.35 -30.87 6.82
CA LYS A 76 16.67 -29.89 5.77
C LYS A 76 16.90 -28.46 6.30
N ASP A 77 16.36 -28.13 7.48
CA ASP A 77 16.39 -26.80 8.14
C ASP A 77 16.31 -25.57 7.22
N ARG A 78 15.44 -25.64 6.21
CA ARG A 78 15.28 -24.52 5.27
C ARG A 78 14.65 -23.34 5.98
N LYS A 79 15.44 -22.29 6.15
CA LYS A 79 15.00 -21.00 6.70
C LYS A 79 14.37 -20.15 5.60
N THR A 80 13.35 -19.39 5.97
CA THR A 80 12.59 -18.52 5.08
C THR A 80 12.14 -17.27 5.79
N LEU A 81 12.05 -16.17 5.04
CA LEU A 81 11.40 -14.93 5.45
C LEU A 81 9.95 -14.86 4.96
N ASN A 82 9.57 -15.78 4.06
CA ASN A 82 8.28 -15.80 3.42
C ASN A 82 7.27 -16.51 4.33
N GLY A 83 6.09 -15.91 4.43
CA GLY A 83 4.92 -16.49 5.10
C GLY A 83 3.77 -16.65 4.13
N CYS A 84 2.89 -17.63 4.37
CA CYS A 84 1.65 -17.79 3.62
C CYS A 84 0.77 -16.55 3.75
N PHE A 85 0.20 -16.07 2.66
CA PHE A 85 -0.70 -14.91 2.64
C PHE A 85 -1.93 -15.10 3.53
N LYS A 86 -2.50 -16.32 3.55
CA LYS A 86 -3.75 -16.62 4.28
C LYS A 86 -3.52 -16.98 5.75
N CYS A 87 -2.54 -17.83 6.05
CA CYS A 87 -2.31 -18.35 7.41
C CYS A 87 -0.98 -17.93 8.07
N ASN A 88 -0.17 -17.13 7.38
CA ASN A 88 1.11 -16.58 7.85
C ASN A 88 2.16 -17.63 8.29
N VAL A 89 1.97 -18.90 7.95
CA VAL A 89 2.93 -19.97 8.23
C VAL A 89 4.21 -19.81 7.39
N ALA A 90 5.38 -20.11 7.97
CA ALA A 90 6.66 -19.98 7.29
C ALA A 90 6.80 -21.02 6.15
N ILE A 91 6.99 -20.54 4.91
CA ILE A 91 7.06 -21.36 3.69
C ILE A 91 8.35 -21.08 2.92
N CYS A 92 9.09 -22.12 2.56
CA CYS A 92 10.21 -21.97 1.63
C CYS A 92 9.69 -21.93 0.20
N LYS A 93 10.48 -21.37 -0.73
CA LYS A 93 10.10 -21.21 -2.14
C LYS A 93 9.72 -22.51 -2.85
N GLU A 94 10.17 -23.67 -2.36
CA GLU A 94 9.79 -24.99 -2.90
C GLU A 94 8.37 -25.42 -2.49
N HIS A 95 7.95 -25.11 -1.26
CA HIS A 95 6.62 -25.51 -0.77
C HIS A 95 5.54 -24.46 -1.06
N ALA A 96 5.93 -23.18 -1.21
CA ALA A 96 5.10 -22.10 -1.72
C ALA A 96 5.83 -20.74 -1.69
N ASN A 97 5.51 -19.85 -2.63
CA ASN A 97 6.03 -18.48 -2.64
C ASN A 97 5.12 -17.48 -1.92
N LEU A 98 3.81 -17.52 -2.21
CA LEU A 98 2.81 -16.59 -1.65
C LEU A 98 1.73 -17.27 -0.79
N MET A 99 1.38 -18.53 -1.05
CA MET A 99 0.30 -19.23 -0.35
C MET A 99 0.64 -20.71 -0.21
N CYS A 100 0.55 -21.28 1.00
CA CYS A 100 0.89 -22.68 1.24
C CYS A 100 -0.12 -23.64 0.60
N GLN A 101 0.29 -24.89 0.39
CA GLN A 101 -0.53 -25.97 -0.17
C GLN A 101 -1.86 -26.13 0.60
N ASN A 102 -1.81 -26.17 1.94
CA ASN A 102 -3.04 -26.24 2.75
C ASN A 102 -4.02 -25.06 2.52
N CYS A 103 -3.56 -23.91 2.03
CA CYS A 103 -4.42 -22.76 1.75
C CYS A 103 -4.82 -22.67 0.27
N THR A 104 -4.09 -23.31 -0.65
CA THR A 104 -4.52 -23.48 -2.04
C THR A 104 -5.60 -24.54 -2.17
N ASP A 105 -5.54 -25.58 -1.35
CA ASP A 105 -6.45 -26.73 -1.45
C ASP A 105 -7.82 -26.45 -0.80
N LEU A 106 -7.98 -25.32 -0.09
CA LEU A 106 -9.26 -24.87 0.49
C LEU A 106 -10.11 -24.05 -0.50
N HIS A 107 -10.08 -24.43 -1.78
CA HIS A 107 -10.82 -23.75 -2.86
C HIS A 107 -11.92 -24.62 -3.50
N ASP A 108 -12.39 -25.65 -2.82
CA ASP A 108 -13.57 -26.44 -3.19
C ASP A 108 -14.63 -26.39 -2.07
N GLU A 109 -15.49 -25.35 -2.14
CA GLU A 109 -16.95 -25.35 -1.87
C GLU A 109 -17.49 -23.90 -1.87
#